data_AF-A0A2K6M0D0-F1
#
_entry.id   AF-A0A2K6M0D0-F1
#
_cell.length_a   1.000
_cell.length_b   1.000
_cell.length_c   1.000
_cell.angle_alpha   90.00
_cell.angle_beta   90.00
_cell.angle_gamma   90.00
#
_symmetry.space_group_name_H-M   'P 1'
#
loop_
_entity.id
_entity.type
_entity.pdbx_description
1 polymer ?
#
loop_
_entity_poly.entity_id
_entity_poly.type
_entity_poly.pdbx_seq_one_letter_code
_entity_poly.pdbx_strand_id
1 'polypeptide(L)'
;LPVTTQGSQQTQPPQKHYGITSPISLAAPKETDCILTQKLIETLKPFGVFEEEEELQRRILILGKLNNLVKEWIREISESKNLPQSVIENVGGKIFTFGSYRLGVHTKGADIDALCVAPRHVDRSDFFTSFYDKLKLQEEVKDLRAVEEAFVPVIKLCFDGIEIDILFARLALQTIPEDLDLRDDSLLKNLDIRCIRSLNGMRKPTSFCLFYTSFVLKLFIAILLTVVS
;
A
#
# COMPACT_ATOMS: atom_id res chain seq x y z
N LEU A 1 -22.10 -50.60 -42.86
CA LEU A 1 -22.34 -49.59 -41.80
C LEU A 1 -21.02 -48.90 -41.50
N PRO A 2 -20.79 -47.65 -41.95
CA PRO A 2 -19.52 -46.98 -41.69
C PRO A 2 -19.54 -46.27 -40.34
N VAL A 3 -18.38 -46.38 -39.68
CA VAL A 3 -17.95 -45.71 -38.45
C VAL A 3 -17.97 -44.19 -38.67
N THR A 4 -18.53 -43.43 -37.71
CA THR A 4 -18.38 -41.97 -37.67
C THR A 4 -17.59 -41.58 -36.43
N THR A 5 -16.54 -40.81 -36.70
CA THR A 5 -15.39 -40.44 -35.88
C THR A 5 -15.77 -39.52 -34.71
N GLN A 6 -15.17 -39.77 -33.54
CA GLN A 6 -15.22 -38.91 -32.36
C GLN A 6 -14.54 -37.56 -32.64
N GLY A 7 -15.27 -36.46 -32.49
CA GLY A 7 -14.72 -35.11 -32.41
C GLY A 7 -14.22 -34.83 -30.99
N SER A 8 -12.93 -34.54 -30.88
CA SER A 8 -12.24 -34.11 -29.67
C SER A 8 -12.81 -32.79 -29.14
N GLN A 9 -13.49 -32.82 -27.99
CA GLN A 9 -13.81 -31.62 -27.23
C GLN A 9 -12.51 -31.07 -26.62
N GLN A 10 -11.97 -30.01 -27.23
CA GLN A 10 -10.98 -29.16 -26.58
C GLN A 10 -11.63 -28.47 -25.38
N THR A 11 -11.33 -28.95 -24.17
CA THR A 11 -11.67 -28.28 -22.92
C THR A 11 -10.96 -26.93 -22.86
N GLN A 12 -11.71 -25.84 -23.04
CA GLN A 12 -11.22 -24.49 -22.73
C GLN A 12 -10.82 -24.43 -21.24
N PRO A 13 -9.70 -23.79 -20.90
CA PRO A 13 -9.27 -23.66 -19.52
C PRO A 13 -10.35 -22.91 -18.71
N PRO A 14 -10.58 -23.28 -17.44
CA PRO A 14 -11.63 -22.68 -16.63
C PRO A 14 -11.41 -21.16 -16.52
N GLN A 15 -12.43 -20.38 -16.91
CA GLN A 15 -12.43 -18.93 -16.73
C GLN A 15 -12.30 -18.62 -15.24
N LYS A 16 -11.16 -18.02 -14.88
CA LYS A 16 -10.88 -17.55 -13.53
C LYS A 16 -11.87 -16.43 -13.19
N HIS A 17 -12.84 -16.70 -12.32
CA HIS A 17 -13.75 -15.69 -11.77
C HIS A 17 -13.38 -15.39 -10.32
N TYR A 18 -13.71 -14.18 -9.88
CA TYR A 18 -13.38 -13.69 -8.55
C TYR A 18 -14.63 -13.67 -7.67
N GLY A 19 -14.54 -14.24 -6.46
CA GLY A 19 -15.64 -14.30 -5.49
C GLY A 19 -16.05 -15.73 -5.14
N ILE A 20 -16.94 -15.87 -4.16
CA ILE A 20 -17.50 -17.17 -3.74
C ILE A 20 -18.72 -17.60 -4.57
N THR A 21 -19.25 -16.69 -5.39
CA THR A 21 -20.41 -16.91 -6.27
C THR A 21 -20.05 -16.58 -7.72
N SER A 22 -20.81 -17.14 -8.66
CA SER A 22 -20.71 -16.79 -10.08
C SER A 22 -21.02 -15.30 -10.33
N PRO A 23 -20.43 -14.69 -11.38
CA PRO A 23 -20.71 -13.30 -11.74
C PRO A 23 -22.17 -13.12 -12.18
N ILE A 24 -22.77 -11.99 -11.82
CA ILE A 24 -24.15 -11.63 -12.20
C ILE A 24 -24.25 -11.39 -13.72
N SER A 25 -23.21 -10.79 -14.31
CA SER A 25 -23.14 -10.53 -15.75
C SER A 25 -21.69 -10.52 -16.21
N LEU A 26 -21.45 -11.06 -17.40
CA LEU A 26 -20.18 -11.00 -18.12
C LEU A 26 -20.25 -10.02 -19.31
N ALA A 27 -21.32 -9.24 -19.42
CA ALA A 27 -21.49 -8.28 -20.51
C ALA A 27 -20.41 -7.19 -20.45
N ALA A 28 -19.74 -6.98 -21.59
CA ALA A 28 -18.79 -5.90 -21.76
C ALA A 28 -19.52 -4.54 -21.89
N PRO A 29 -18.85 -3.42 -21.54
CA PRO A 29 -19.43 -2.09 -21.71
C PRO A 29 -19.72 -1.79 -23.18
N LYS A 30 -20.82 -1.07 -23.42
CA LYS A 30 -21.19 -0.53 -24.72
C LYS A 30 -20.54 0.84 -24.93
N GLU A 31 -20.54 1.33 -26.16
CA GLU A 31 -20.05 2.66 -26.50
C GLU A 31 -20.77 3.79 -25.71
N THR A 32 -22.06 3.62 -25.45
CA THR A 32 -22.84 4.51 -24.57
C THR A 32 -22.27 4.59 -23.16
N ASP A 33 -21.80 3.47 -22.62
CA ASP A 33 -21.23 3.39 -21.27
C ASP A 33 -19.87 4.10 -21.22
N CYS A 34 -19.09 4.03 -22.30
CA CYS A 34 -17.84 4.76 -22.44
C CYS A 34 -18.07 6.28 -22.45
N ILE A 35 -19.08 6.76 -23.19
CA ILE A 35 -19.44 8.18 -23.23
C ILE A 35 -19.90 8.66 -21.84
N LEU A 36 -20.74 7.87 -21.16
CA LEU A 36 -21.19 8.20 -19.80
C LEU A 36 -20.02 8.22 -18.80
N THR A 37 -19.08 7.28 -18.93
CA THR A 37 -17.85 7.25 -18.12
C THR A 37 -17.03 8.52 -18.31
N GLN A 38 -16.84 8.98 -19.55
CA GLN A 38 -16.11 10.22 -19.81
C GLN A 38 -16.83 11.42 -19.21
N LYS A 39 -18.15 11.52 -19.38
CA LYS A 39 -18.94 12.60 -18.78
C LYS A 39 -18.82 12.63 -17.26
N LEU A 40 -18.77 11.46 -16.63
CA LEU A 40 -18.57 11.42 -15.18
C LEU A 40 -17.17 11.90 -14.79
N ILE A 41 -16.12 11.47 -15.49
CA ILE A 41 -14.75 11.95 -15.23
C ILE A 41 -14.70 13.48 -15.33
N GLU A 42 -15.27 14.06 -16.40
CA GLU A 42 -15.33 15.53 -16.56
C GLU A 42 -16.14 16.21 -15.44
N THR A 43 -17.23 15.59 -14.98
CA THR A 43 -18.06 16.12 -13.89
C THR A 43 -17.33 16.09 -12.55
N LEU A 44 -16.45 15.11 -12.34
CA LEU A 44 -15.70 14.94 -11.09
C LEU A 44 -14.49 15.88 -10.96
N LYS A 45 -13.88 16.30 -12.09
CA LYS A 45 -12.69 17.18 -12.08
C LYS A 45 -12.87 18.47 -11.25
N PRO A 46 -13.97 19.24 -11.37
CA PRO A 46 -14.15 20.47 -10.60
C PRO A 46 -14.21 20.26 -9.07
N PHE A 47 -14.51 19.05 -8.62
CA PHE A 47 -14.56 18.71 -7.19
C PHE A 47 -13.18 18.37 -6.61
N GLY A 48 -12.11 18.41 -7.40
CA GLY A 48 -10.75 18.18 -6.93
C GLY A 48 -10.48 16.74 -6.47
N VAL A 49 -11.21 15.78 -7.02
CA VAL A 49 -11.05 14.35 -6.67
C VAL A 49 -9.81 13.72 -7.30
N PHE A 50 -9.28 14.33 -8.36
CA PHE A 50 -8.04 13.92 -9.00
C PHE A 50 -6.91 14.84 -8.53
N GLU A 51 -5.81 14.25 -8.09
CA GLU A 51 -4.60 15.00 -7.76
C GLU A 51 -3.84 15.38 -9.03
N GLU A 52 -3.19 16.55 -8.99
CA GLU A 52 -2.35 17.03 -10.09
C GLU A 52 -1.08 16.17 -10.21
N GLU A 53 -0.61 15.96 -11.43
CA GLU A 53 0.58 15.14 -11.70
C GLU A 53 1.83 15.67 -10.95
N GLU A 54 1.97 16.99 -10.81
CA GLU A 54 3.07 17.61 -10.08
C GLU A 54 3.07 17.24 -8.59
N GLU A 55 1.90 17.22 -7.95
CA GLU A 55 1.75 16.80 -6.56
C GLU A 55 2.00 15.29 -6.42
N LEU A 56 1.57 14.48 -7.39
CA LEU A 56 1.86 13.05 -7.41
C LEU A 56 3.38 12.78 -7.48
N GLN A 57 4.10 13.49 -8.34
CA GLN A 57 5.56 13.41 -8.44
C GLN A 57 6.24 13.84 -7.13
N ARG A 58 5.77 14.91 -6.50
CA ARG A 58 6.26 15.36 -5.19
C ARG A 58 6.09 14.27 -4.13
N ARG A 59 4.93 13.61 -4.06
CA ARG A 59 4.70 12.48 -3.14
C ARG A 59 5.65 11.31 -3.39
N ILE A 60 5.94 10.98 -4.66
CA ILE A 60 6.90 9.92 -5.03
C ILE A 60 8.31 10.26 -4.52
N LEU A 61 8.74 11.51 -4.70
CA LEU A 61 10.05 11.98 -4.25
C LEU A 61 10.19 11.93 -2.72
N ILE A 62 9.15 12.37 -2.00
CA ILE A 62 9.10 12.32 -0.53
C ILE A 62 9.20 10.87 -0.04
N LEU A 63 8.46 9.95 -0.64
CA LEU A 63 8.55 8.52 -0.30
C LEU A 63 9.93 7.93 -0.58
N GLY A 64 10.59 8.35 -1.66
CA GLY A 64 11.97 7.99 -1.95
C GLY A 64 12.94 8.45 -0.85
N LYS A 65 12.84 9.71 -0.42
CA LYS A 65 13.63 10.26 0.70
C LYS A 65 13.37 9.49 2.00
N LEU A 66 12.11 9.29 2.37
CA LEU A 66 11.75 8.55 3.59
C LEU A 66 12.25 7.10 3.57
N ASN A 67 12.18 6.43 2.42
CA ASN A 67 12.70 5.07 2.28
C ASN A 67 14.22 5.02 2.49
N ASN A 68 14.96 6.03 2.02
CA ASN A 68 16.40 6.14 2.26
C ASN A 68 16.71 6.40 3.75
N LEU A 69 15.95 7.29 4.40
CA LEU A 69 16.10 7.53 5.84
C LEU A 69 15.86 6.27 6.68
N VAL A 70 14.87 5.45 6.31
CA VAL A 70 14.62 4.16 6.96
C VAL A 70 15.80 3.20 6.79
N LYS A 71 16.36 3.09 5.58
CA LYS A 71 17.52 2.23 5.32
C LYS A 71 18.76 2.68 6.08
N GLU A 72 19.03 3.98 6.10
CA GLU A 72 20.12 4.57 6.87
C GLU A 72 19.96 4.30 8.36
N TRP A 73 18.78 4.57 8.91
CA TRP A 73 18.46 4.32 10.31
C TRP A 73 18.63 2.84 10.69
N ILE A 74 18.11 1.91 9.89
CA ILE A 74 18.25 0.47 10.19
C ILE A 74 19.72 0.05 10.14
N ARG A 75 20.52 0.62 9.22
CA ARG A 75 21.97 0.39 9.16
C ARG A 75 22.66 0.87 10.44
N GLU A 76 22.38 2.09 10.89
CA GLU A 76 22.93 2.65 12.14
C GLU A 76 22.57 1.80 13.37
N ILE A 77 21.33 1.33 13.46
CA ILE A 77 20.91 0.41 14.54
C ILE A 77 21.69 -0.91 14.45
N SER A 78 21.90 -1.42 13.24
CA SER A 78 22.65 -2.67 13.01
C SER A 78 24.11 -2.54 13.43
N GLU A 79 24.73 -1.39 13.16
CA GLU A 79 26.07 -1.04 13.62
C GLU A 79 26.13 -0.92 15.14
N SER A 80 25.16 -0.22 15.76
CA SER A 80 25.10 -0.05 17.23
C SER A 80 24.97 -1.36 18.00
N LYS A 81 24.34 -2.37 17.37
CA LYS A 81 24.18 -3.73 17.93
C LYS A 81 25.35 -4.66 17.58
N ASN A 82 26.44 -4.12 17.02
CA ASN A 82 27.67 -4.83 16.66
C ASN A 82 27.43 -6.07 15.78
N LEU A 83 26.50 -5.97 14.83
CA LEU A 83 26.26 -7.06 13.87
C LEU A 83 27.45 -7.20 12.91
N PRO A 84 27.67 -8.41 12.34
CA PRO A 84 28.73 -8.60 11.34
C PRO A 84 28.54 -7.68 10.13
N GLN A 85 29.63 -7.14 9.58
CA GLN A 85 29.60 -6.23 8.43
C GLN A 85 28.83 -6.81 7.23
N SER A 86 28.95 -8.13 7.00
CA SER A 86 28.22 -8.84 5.94
C SER A 86 26.70 -8.77 6.10
N VAL A 87 26.19 -8.66 7.33
CA VAL A 87 24.76 -8.49 7.64
C VAL A 87 24.37 -7.02 7.51
N ILE A 88 25.20 -6.10 7.99
CA ILE A 88 24.95 -4.65 7.93
C ILE A 88 24.77 -4.17 6.48
N GLU A 89 25.61 -4.67 5.56
CA GLU A 89 25.52 -4.32 4.14
C GLU A 89 24.22 -4.81 3.47
N ASN A 90 23.61 -5.87 4.01
CA ASN A 90 22.45 -6.55 3.43
C ASN A 90 21.20 -6.47 4.32
N VAL A 91 21.22 -5.67 5.38
CA VAL A 91 20.13 -5.64 6.38
C VAL A 91 18.81 -5.17 5.76
N GLY A 92 18.91 -4.26 4.80
CA GLY A 92 17.78 -3.71 4.07
C GLY A 92 16.90 -2.82 4.96
N GLY A 93 15.60 -2.88 4.69
CA GLY A 93 14.60 -2.02 5.30
C GLY A 93 13.79 -1.31 4.22
N LYS A 94 12.48 -1.20 4.42
CA LYS A 94 11.59 -0.70 3.37
C LYS A 94 10.36 -0.01 3.92
N ILE A 95 9.97 1.06 3.24
CA ILE A 95 8.66 1.67 3.41
C ILE A 95 7.67 1.07 2.41
N PHE A 96 6.51 0.70 2.93
CA PHE A 96 5.35 0.31 2.15
C PHE A 96 4.24 1.33 2.34
N THR A 97 3.54 1.69 1.26
CA THR A 97 2.35 2.53 1.36
C THR A 97 1.08 1.68 1.39
N PHE A 98 0.08 2.12 2.16
CA PHE A 98 -1.27 1.56 2.15
C PHE A 98 -2.31 2.69 2.01
N GLY A 99 -3.57 2.38 2.32
CA GLY A 99 -4.64 3.36 2.31
C GLY A 99 -5.04 3.82 0.90
N SER A 100 -5.68 4.99 0.85
CA SER A 100 -6.19 5.62 -0.37
C SER A 100 -5.08 5.91 -1.38
N TYR A 101 -3.90 6.35 -0.89
CA TYR A 101 -2.74 6.65 -1.73
C TYR A 101 -2.26 5.42 -2.49
N ARG A 102 -2.12 4.28 -1.81
CA ARG A 102 -1.73 3.03 -2.47
C ARG A 102 -2.76 2.53 -3.49
N LEU A 103 -4.03 2.84 -3.27
CA LEU A 103 -5.13 2.48 -4.17
C LEU A 103 -5.28 3.43 -5.36
N GLY A 104 -4.58 4.57 -5.37
CA GLY A 104 -4.68 5.58 -6.42
C GLY A 104 -6.02 6.32 -6.44
N VAL A 105 -6.70 6.37 -5.29
CA VAL A 105 -8.01 7.04 -5.12
C VAL A 105 -7.94 8.15 -4.07
N HIS A 106 -6.72 8.56 -3.70
CA HIS A 106 -6.52 9.68 -2.79
C HIS A 106 -6.90 10.99 -3.49
N THR A 107 -7.42 11.92 -2.69
CA THR A 107 -7.80 13.26 -3.15
C THR A 107 -6.72 14.27 -2.76
N LYS A 108 -6.83 15.48 -3.30
CA LYS A 108 -5.90 16.57 -2.97
C LYS A 108 -5.89 16.84 -1.46
N GLY A 109 -4.70 16.87 -0.87
CA GLY A 109 -4.52 17.09 0.57
C GLY A 109 -4.74 15.85 1.44
N ALA A 110 -5.00 14.68 0.85
CA ALA A 110 -5.00 13.43 1.60
C ALA A 110 -3.61 13.10 2.17
N ASP A 111 -3.59 12.42 3.30
CA ASP A 111 -2.40 11.90 3.97
C ASP A 111 -1.80 10.69 3.23
N ILE A 112 -0.53 10.43 3.51
CA ILE A 112 0.15 9.20 3.09
C ILE A 112 0.28 8.26 4.28
N ASP A 113 -0.45 7.16 4.18
CA ASP A 113 -0.31 6.00 5.05
C ASP A 113 0.92 5.17 4.67
N ALA A 114 1.91 5.12 5.56
CA ALA A 114 3.17 4.41 5.36
C ALA A 114 3.44 3.39 6.47
N LEU A 115 4.05 2.27 6.12
CA LEU A 115 4.50 1.22 7.01
C LEU A 115 6.01 1.04 6.86
N CYS A 116 6.77 1.38 7.90
CA CYS A 116 8.17 1.06 8.03
C CYS A 116 8.32 -0.41 8.44
N VAL A 117 8.96 -1.20 7.58
CA VAL A 117 9.25 -2.62 7.81
C VAL A 117 10.73 -2.79 8.10
N ALA A 118 11.02 -3.32 9.30
CA ALA A 118 12.37 -3.48 9.81
C ALA A 118 12.65 -4.94 10.22
N PRO A 119 13.93 -5.36 10.24
CA PRO A 119 14.35 -6.70 10.66
C PRO A 119 14.20 -6.91 12.17
N ARG A 120 14.36 -8.16 12.61
CA ARG A 120 14.07 -8.63 13.99
C ARG A 120 14.86 -7.91 15.07
N HIS A 121 16.07 -7.45 14.78
CA HIS A 121 16.90 -6.76 15.77
C HIS A 121 16.55 -5.29 15.94
N VAL A 122 15.63 -4.71 15.17
CA VAL A 122 15.20 -3.32 15.33
C VAL A 122 13.93 -3.29 16.18
N ASP A 123 13.97 -2.61 17.32
CA ASP A 123 12.88 -2.61 18.28
C ASP A 123 11.92 -1.43 18.05
N ARG A 124 10.69 -1.57 18.58
CA ARG A 124 9.68 -0.49 18.50
C ARG A 124 10.14 0.76 19.26
N SER A 125 10.86 0.57 20.36
CA SER A 125 11.50 1.68 21.09
C SER A 125 12.48 2.43 20.21
N ASP A 126 13.26 1.72 19.37
CA ASP A 126 14.22 2.34 18.45
C ASP A 126 13.47 3.24 17.45
N PHE A 127 12.30 2.81 16.98
CA PHE A 127 11.44 3.59 16.07
C PHE A 127 10.92 4.89 16.71
N PHE A 128 10.48 4.86 17.97
CA PHE A 128 9.98 6.06 18.66
C PHE A 128 11.08 6.95 19.28
N THR A 129 12.32 6.48 19.31
CA THR A 129 13.46 7.25 19.82
C THR A 129 14.39 7.65 18.67
N SER A 130 15.30 6.77 18.26
CA SER A 130 16.32 7.07 17.25
C SER A 130 15.77 7.46 15.87
N PHE A 131 14.72 6.80 15.37
CA PHE A 131 14.12 7.19 14.08
C PHE A 131 13.35 8.51 14.19
N TYR A 132 12.63 8.70 15.31
CA TYR A 132 11.97 9.96 15.61
C TYR A 132 12.95 11.13 15.65
N ASP A 133 14.09 10.98 16.33
CA ASP A 133 15.14 12.00 16.39
C ASP A 133 15.77 12.23 15.01
N LYS A 134 15.97 11.17 14.21
CA LYS A 134 16.46 11.31 12.82
C LYS A 134 15.50 12.12 11.95
N LEU A 135 14.19 11.89 12.06
CA LEU A 135 13.16 12.67 11.36
C LEU A 135 13.15 14.13 11.81
N LYS A 136 13.34 14.38 13.12
CA LYS A 136 13.37 15.73 13.70
C LYS A 136 14.50 16.61 13.15
N LEU A 137 15.59 15.99 12.69
CA LEU A 137 16.75 16.69 12.13
C LEU A 137 16.60 17.06 10.65
N GLN A 138 15.56 16.56 9.96
CA GLN A 138 15.33 16.89 8.55
C GLN A 138 14.67 18.26 8.42
N GLU A 139 15.16 19.11 7.52
CA GLU A 139 14.64 20.47 7.32
C GLU A 139 13.21 20.47 6.76
N GLU A 140 12.87 19.43 5.99
CA GLU A 140 11.57 19.25 5.36
C GLU A 140 10.46 18.82 6.33
N VAL A 141 10.84 18.34 7.53
CA VAL A 141 9.91 17.76 8.51
C VAL A 141 9.36 18.84 9.44
N LYS A 142 8.03 18.91 9.50
CA LYS A 142 7.25 19.78 10.39
C LYS A 142 6.21 18.95 11.15
N ASP A 143 5.65 19.52 12.20
CA ASP A 143 4.54 18.94 12.99
C ASP A 143 4.74 17.48 13.42
N LEU A 144 6.00 17.12 13.69
CA LEU A 144 6.40 15.78 14.11
C LEU A 144 5.82 15.46 15.49
N ARG A 145 5.06 14.37 15.57
CA ARG A 145 4.42 13.87 16.78
C ARG A 145 4.41 12.34 16.81
N ALA A 146 4.72 11.77 17.96
CA ALA A 146 4.65 10.33 18.20
C ALA A 146 3.43 10.01 19.07
N VAL A 147 2.70 8.96 18.71
CA VAL A 147 1.60 8.41 19.50
C VAL A 147 1.88 6.93 19.74
N GLU A 148 2.63 6.63 20.81
CA GLU A 148 3.05 5.27 21.14
C GLU A 148 1.92 4.46 21.81
N GLU A 149 1.10 5.10 22.64
CA GLU A 149 0.04 4.46 23.45
C GLU A 149 -1.28 4.19 22.70
N ALA A 150 -1.31 4.43 21.38
CA ALA A 150 -2.49 4.18 20.57
C ALA A 150 -2.69 2.68 20.27
N PHE A 151 -3.91 2.31 19.85
CA PHE A 151 -4.24 0.96 19.42
C PHE A 151 -3.33 0.43 18.30
N VAL A 152 -2.91 1.33 17.41
CA VAL A 152 -1.82 1.15 16.45
C VAL A 152 -0.83 2.29 16.65
N PRO A 153 0.38 2.03 17.19
CA PRO A 153 1.37 3.07 17.42
C PRO A 153 1.84 3.70 16.10
N VAL A 154 1.92 5.04 16.05
CA VAL A 154 2.17 5.81 14.83
C VAL A 154 3.05 7.04 15.11
N ILE A 155 3.94 7.38 14.17
CA ILE A 155 4.57 8.70 14.08
C ILE A 155 3.85 9.47 12.98
N LYS A 156 3.32 10.65 13.31
CA LYS A 156 2.72 11.56 12.33
C LYS A 156 3.65 12.74 12.11
N LEU A 157 3.75 13.18 10.87
CA LEU A 157 4.53 14.36 10.50
C LEU A 157 3.95 15.04 9.26
N CYS A 158 4.42 16.24 8.99
CA CYS A 158 4.23 16.94 7.73
C CYS A 158 5.59 17.04 7.03
N PHE A 159 5.79 16.32 5.94
CA PHE A 159 7.04 16.32 5.17
C PHE A 159 6.83 17.13 3.90
N ASP A 160 7.56 18.24 3.74
CA ASP A 160 7.36 19.17 2.62
C ASP A 160 5.86 19.43 2.40
N GLY A 161 5.10 19.81 3.43
CA GLY A 161 3.68 20.15 3.30
C GLY A 161 2.70 18.98 3.10
N ILE A 162 3.18 17.73 3.03
CA ILE A 162 2.34 16.52 2.93
C ILE A 162 2.25 15.83 4.29
N GLU A 163 1.04 15.56 4.75
CA GLU A 163 0.83 14.78 5.97
C GLU A 163 1.14 13.30 5.76
N ILE A 164 1.90 12.71 6.68
CA ILE A 164 2.36 11.32 6.60
C ILE A 164 2.17 10.65 7.96
N ASP A 165 1.49 9.51 7.92
CA ASP A 165 1.28 8.62 9.05
C ASP A 165 2.20 7.39 8.88
N ILE A 166 3.26 7.29 9.69
CA ILE A 166 4.24 6.20 9.64
C ILE A 166 3.96 5.21 10.76
N LEU A 167 3.51 4.01 10.37
CA LEU A 167 3.41 2.85 11.23
C LEU A 167 4.73 2.06 11.24
N PHE A 168 4.92 1.24 12.26
CA PHE A 168 6.07 0.35 12.39
C PHE A 168 5.67 -1.12 12.48
N ALA A 169 6.37 -1.96 11.72
CA ALA A 169 6.32 -3.41 11.83
C ALA A 169 7.74 -4.00 11.83
N ARG A 170 8.04 -4.73 12.90
CA ARG A 170 9.24 -5.56 13.02
C ARG A 170 8.93 -6.96 12.52
N LEU A 171 9.67 -7.47 11.53
CA LEU A 171 9.53 -8.84 11.04
C LEU A 171 10.49 -9.80 11.74
N ALA A 172 10.15 -11.09 11.81
CA ALA A 172 11.01 -12.14 12.35
C ALA A 172 12.11 -12.57 11.36
N LEU A 173 12.62 -11.64 10.54
CA LEU A 173 13.67 -11.84 9.54
C LEU A 173 14.94 -11.11 9.97
N GLN A 174 16.11 -11.68 9.65
CA GLN A 174 17.39 -11.03 9.94
C GLN A 174 17.69 -9.89 8.96
N THR A 175 17.23 -10.03 7.71
CA THR A 175 17.35 -9.03 6.65
C THR A 175 16.00 -8.84 5.97
N ILE A 176 15.75 -7.65 5.42
CA ILE A 176 14.52 -7.32 4.71
C ILE A 176 14.84 -7.28 3.20
N PRO A 177 14.37 -8.27 2.42
CA PRO A 177 14.64 -8.31 0.99
C PRO A 177 13.80 -7.27 0.23
N GLU A 178 14.31 -6.78 -0.90
CA GLU A 178 13.63 -5.75 -1.70
C GLU A 178 12.34 -6.26 -2.37
N ASP A 179 12.29 -7.53 -2.70
CA ASP A 179 11.13 -8.23 -3.28
C ASP A 179 10.17 -8.77 -2.22
N LEU A 180 10.32 -8.36 -0.95
CA LEU A 180 9.46 -8.78 0.15
C LEU A 180 7.98 -8.51 -0.17
N ASP A 181 7.20 -9.58 -0.18
CA ASP A 181 5.75 -9.53 -0.36
C ASP A 181 5.03 -9.70 0.99
N LEU A 182 4.47 -8.60 1.50
CA LEU A 182 3.72 -8.58 2.75
C LEU A 182 2.40 -9.38 2.71
N ARG A 183 1.98 -9.90 1.54
CA ARG A 183 0.81 -10.78 1.43
C ARG A 183 1.04 -12.18 1.97
N ASP A 184 2.29 -12.60 2.13
CA ASP A 184 2.57 -13.93 2.66
C ASP A 184 2.16 -14.00 4.14
N ASP A 185 1.24 -14.93 4.45
CA ASP A 185 0.75 -15.18 5.80
C ASP A 185 1.85 -15.76 6.70
N SER A 186 2.91 -16.34 6.12
CA SER A 186 4.07 -16.82 6.88
C SER A 186 4.74 -15.69 7.68
N LEU A 187 4.70 -14.46 7.16
CA LEU A 187 5.27 -13.26 7.78
C LEU A 187 4.52 -12.84 9.06
N LEU A 188 3.29 -13.31 9.27
CA LEU A 188 2.55 -13.05 10.52
C LEU A 188 2.98 -13.94 11.69
N LYS A 189 3.66 -15.06 11.41
CA LYS A 189 4.00 -16.01 12.45
C LYS A 189 4.99 -15.35 13.42
N ASN A 190 4.63 -15.33 14.70
CA ASN A 190 5.42 -14.78 15.80
C ASN A 190 5.58 -13.25 15.83
N LEU A 191 4.65 -12.50 15.21
CA LEU A 191 4.62 -11.05 15.34
C LEU A 191 3.82 -10.58 16.57
N ASP A 192 4.26 -9.46 17.16
CA ASP A 192 3.47 -8.74 18.17
C ASP A 192 2.11 -8.35 17.57
N ILE A 193 1.02 -8.49 18.34
CA ILE A 193 -0.34 -8.10 17.96
C ILE A 193 -0.41 -6.69 17.37
N ARG A 194 0.46 -5.78 17.81
CA ARG A 194 0.58 -4.42 17.27
C ARG A 194 1.16 -4.40 15.86
N CYS A 195 2.16 -5.24 15.57
CA CYS A 195 2.70 -5.42 14.22
C CYS A 195 1.66 -6.09 13.30
N ILE A 196 0.91 -7.07 13.80
CA ILE A 196 -0.18 -7.71 13.04
C ILE A 196 -1.24 -6.67 12.64
N ARG A 197 -1.60 -5.74 13.54
CA ARG A 197 -2.53 -4.65 13.24
C ARG A 197 -1.98 -3.71 12.17
N SER A 198 -0.72 -3.28 12.29
CA SER A 198 -0.06 -2.45 11.27
C SER A 198 -0.02 -3.13 9.89
N LEU A 199 0.27 -4.43 9.86
CA LEU A 199 0.31 -5.23 8.63
C LEU A 199 -1.08 -5.52 8.06
N ASN A 200 -2.11 -5.63 8.89
CA ASN A 200 -3.48 -5.81 8.41
C ASN A 200 -4.00 -4.59 7.64
N GLY A 201 -3.51 -3.38 7.94
CA GLY A 201 -3.74 -2.19 7.11
C GLY A 201 -3.24 -2.34 5.67
N MET A 202 -2.13 -3.06 5.48
CA MET A 202 -1.54 -3.39 4.18
C MET A 202 -2.21 -4.58 3.46
N ARG A 203 -2.82 -5.53 4.18
CA ARG A 203 -3.38 -6.76 3.59
C ARG A 203 -4.81 -6.64 3.10
N LYS A 204 -5.66 -5.90 3.84
CA LYS A 204 -7.05 -5.68 3.43
C LYS A 204 -7.20 -5.07 2.02
N PRO A 205 -6.29 -4.18 1.55
CA PRO A 205 -6.39 -3.63 0.21
C PRO A 205 -6.04 -4.62 -0.89
N THR A 206 -5.18 -5.64 -0.72
CA THR A 206 -4.70 -6.40 -1.89
C THR A 206 -5.69 -7.46 -2.38
N SER A 207 -6.45 -8.08 -1.46
CA SER A 207 -7.63 -8.88 -1.82
C SER A 207 -8.76 -8.00 -2.34
N PHE A 208 -8.81 -6.72 -1.96
CA PHE A 208 -9.80 -5.76 -2.48
C PHE A 208 -9.39 -5.19 -3.84
N CYS A 209 -8.11 -4.89 -4.07
CA CYS A 209 -7.57 -4.14 -5.20
C CYS A 209 -7.47 -5.00 -6.48
N LEU A 210 -7.21 -6.31 -6.36
CA LEU A 210 -7.43 -7.24 -7.48
C LEU A 210 -8.92 -7.36 -7.87
N PHE A 211 -9.84 -7.10 -6.94
CA PHE A 211 -11.26 -6.97 -7.24
C PHE A 211 -11.65 -5.58 -7.77
N TYR A 212 -10.87 -4.53 -7.47
CA TYR A 212 -11.35 -3.15 -7.53
C TYR A 212 -10.60 -2.16 -8.43
N THR A 213 -9.42 -2.40 -8.99
CA THR A 213 -8.84 -1.37 -9.89
C THR A 213 -9.66 -1.14 -11.17
N SER A 214 -10.46 -2.12 -11.62
CA SER A 214 -11.52 -1.87 -12.60
C SER A 214 -12.87 -1.48 -11.97
N PHE A 215 -13.10 -1.80 -10.69
CA PHE A 215 -14.39 -1.69 -10.03
C PHE A 215 -14.56 -0.44 -9.16
N VAL A 216 -13.54 0.22 -8.59
CA VAL A 216 -13.76 1.47 -7.81
C VAL A 216 -14.22 2.55 -8.77
N LEU A 217 -13.52 2.73 -9.90
CA LEU A 217 -13.96 3.70 -10.90
C LEU A 217 -15.38 3.34 -11.38
N LYS A 218 -15.64 2.08 -11.73
CA LYS A 218 -16.98 1.63 -12.19
C LYS A 218 -18.08 1.67 -11.11
N LEU A 219 -17.77 1.46 -9.84
CA LEU A 219 -18.74 1.42 -8.74
C LEU A 219 -18.98 2.83 -8.20
N PHE A 220 -17.97 3.69 -8.14
CA PHE A 220 -18.19 5.12 -7.93
C PHE A 220 -19.03 5.69 -9.08
N ILE A 221 -18.78 5.27 -10.33
CA ILE A 221 -19.62 5.56 -11.48
C ILE A 221 -21.06 5.04 -11.31
N ALA A 222 -21.24 3.78 -10.90
CA ALA A 222 -22.56 3.18 -10.76
C ALA A 222 -23.37 3.75 -9.59
N ILE A 223 -22.74 4.04 -8.46
CA ILE A 223 -23.40 4.63 -7.28
C ILE A 223 -23.82 6.08 -7.59
N LEU A 224 -22.99 6.88 -8.27
CA LEU A 224 -23.40 8.24 -8.65
C LEU A 224 -24.55 8.24 -9.66
N LEU A 225 -24.56 7.31 -10.63
CA LEU A 225 -25.64 7.22 -11.62
C LEU A 225 -26.98 6.75 -11.02
N THR A 226 -26.96 5.98 -9.93
CA THR A 226 -28.19 5.46 -9.29
C THR A 226 -28.81 6.47 -8.32
N VAL A 227 -28.03 7.43 -7.80
CA VAL A 227 -28.54 8.46 -6.86
C VAL A 227 -29.06 9.71 -7.57
N VAL A 228 -28.77 9.88 -8.88
CA VAL A 228 -29.17 11.06 -9.69
C VAL A 228 -30.24 10.72 -10.75
N SER A 229 -30.84 9.53 -10.70
CA SER A 229 -32.01 9.15 -11.51
C SER A 229 -33.24 8.94 -10.64
#